data_AF-A0A6B2Z816-F1
#
_entry.id   AF-A0A6B2Z816-F1
#
_cell.length_a   1.000
_cell.length_b   1.000
_cell.length_c   1.000
_cell.angle_alpha   90.00
_cell.angle_beta   90.00
_cell.angle_gamma   90.00
#
_symmetry.space_group_name_H-M   'P 1'
#
loop_
_entity.id
_entity.type
_entity.pdbx_description
1 polymer ?
#
loop_
_entity_poly.entity_id
_entity_poly.type
_entity_poly.pdbx_seq_one_letter_code
_entity_poly.pdbx_strand_id
1 'polypeptide(L)'
;MKAYDLGFGESADELSVRPGKTIEIDLPGARVAGWCGGRAPGIGTASWPRSPVTGLPMTHIITLELPEDYRRKGADLVAVALFHADDHVADDIEGVAELLAGAEPTAEQAADPFLAEVAATAAARHPRQQDLEDMIGGTHALIWLTAEEFAAPRIGPPADIRPDGLGDKYSRGQNAWDDSAPETTVWIGERTGDPNTGIAPAEDGAGGYVEAWSSDDEELEAFWSSVGGISHLGGTVMPCQGLPEGLTPYVFELEDGVGGFNLGGGNAQIDLESGVFDWAQ
;
A
#
# COMPACT_ATOMS: atom_id res chain seq x y z
N MET A 1 -4.31 -9.02 20.64
CA MET A 1 -4.39 -8.01 19.58
C MET A 1 -4.18 -6.65 20.17
N LYS A 2 -3.36 -5.84 19.48
CA LYS A 2 -3.05 -4.45 19.78
C LYS A 2 -3.27 -3.65 18.52
N ALA A 3 -3.65 -2.38 18.64
CA ALA A 3 -3.62 -1.44 17.53
C ALA A 3 -2.26 -0.74 17.48
N TYR A 4 -1.88 -0.23 16.30
CA TYR A 4 -0.58 0.42 16.11
C TYR A 4 -0.69 1.63 15.19
N ASP A 5 -0.03 2.72 15.55
CA ASP A 5 0.11 3.90 14.69
C ASP A 5 1.45 3.87 13.95
N LEU A 6 1.44 4.43 12.74
CA LEU A 6 2.64 4.63 11.93
C LEU A 6 3.12 6.07 11.99
N GLY A 7 4.44 6.24 12.02
CA GLY A 7 5.10 7.52 11.95
C GLY A 7 6.22 7.50 10.91
N PHE A 8 6.49 8.66 10.31
CA PHE A 8 7.42 8.78 9.19
C PHE A 8 8.47 9.84 9.50
N GLY A 9 9.76 9.47 9.41
CA GLY A 9 10.86 10.38 9.74
C GLY A 9 12.20 9.67 9.93
N GLU A 10 13.27 10.45 10.04
CA GLU A 10 14.64 9.92 10.18
C GLU A 10 14.95 9.41 11.60
N SER A 11 14.24 9.91 12.62
CA SER A 11 14.45 9.54 14.02
C SER A 11 13.14 9.45 14.79
N ALA A 12 13.13 8.70 15.90
CA ALA A 12 11.95 8.51 16.74
C ALA A 12 11.42 9.81 17.38
N ASP A 13 12.26 10.83 17.52
CA ASP A 13 11.91 12.11 18.14
C ASP A 13 11.40 13.15 17.12
N GLU A 14 11.48 12.84 15.82
CA GLU A 14 11.13 13.74 14.71
C GLU A 14 10.23 13.01 13.70
N LEU A 15 9.11 12.48 14.20
CA LEU A 15 8.14 11.75 13.38
C LEU A 15 6.99 12.66 12.94
N SER A 16 6.47 12.37 11.76
CA SER A 16 5.29 13.00 11.18
C SER A 16 4.24 11.95 10.82
N VAL A 17 2.97 12.36 10.74
CA VAL A 17 1.86 11.47 10.32
C VAL A 17 1.94 11.07 8.85
N ARG A 18 2.71 11.81 8.03
CA ARG A 18 2.93 11.54 6.59
C ARG A 18 4.32 12.00 6.16
N PRO A 19 5.00 11.28 5.25
CA PRO A 19 6.33 11.65 4.76
C PRO A 19 6.41 13.10 4.24
N GLY A 20 7.43 13.84 4.69
CA GLY A 20 7.71 15.20 4.22
C GLY A 20 6.71 16.28 4.66
N LYS A 21 5.76 15.96 5.57
CA LYS A 21 4.83 16.93 6.16
C LYS A 21 5.30 17.36 7.55
N THR A 22 4.78 18.50 8.02
CA THR A 22 5.12 19.11 9.31
C THR A 22 4.17 18.76 10.44
N ILE A 23 3.18 17.88 10.21
CA ILE A 23 2.25 17.46 11.26
C ILE A 23 2.96 16.35 12.05
N GLU A 24 3.45 16.73 13.22
CA GLU A 24 4.22 15.86 14.11
C GLU A 24 3.31 14.83 14.80
N ILE A 25 3.88 13.67 15.10
CA ILE A 25 3.24 12.61 15.88
C ILE A 25 4.21 12.13 16.97
N ASP A 26 3.72 11.99 18.19
CA ASP A 26 4.45 11.32 19.26
C ASP A 26 4.07 9.83 19.28
N LEU A 27 5.05 8.95 19.13
CA LEU A 27 4.87 7.50 19.16
C LEU A 27 5.74 6.90 20.28
N PRO A 28 5.21 6.84 21.51
CA PRO A 28 5.95 6.29 22.64
C PRO A 28 6.41 4.86 22.40
N GLY A 29 7.71 4.63 22.57
CA GLY A 29 8.31 3.31 22.35
C GLY A 29 8.36 2.87 20.88
N ALA A 30 8.26 3.82 19.94
CA ALA A 30 8.36 3.53 18.52
C ALA A 30 9.63 2.78 18.17
N ARG A 31 9.50 1.88 17.21
CA ARG A 31 10.62 1.18 16.57
C ARG A 31 10.52 1.35 15.07
N VAL A 32 11.67 1.26 14.40
CA VAL A 32 11.68 1.13 12.94
C VAL A 32 10.93 -0.15 12.55
N ALA A 33 10.04 -0.01 11.58
CA ALA A 33 9.20 -1.09 11.06
C ALA A 33 9.31 -1.25 9.55
N GLY A 34 9.90 -0.29 8.83
CA GLY A 34 9.99 -0.38 7.39
C GLY A 34 10.42 0.90 6.72
N TRP A 35 9.96 1.07 5.49
CA TRP A 35 10.20 2.27 4.69
C TRP A 35 9.10 2.45 3.64
N CYS A 36 8.90 3.67 3.20
CA CYS A 36 7.98 4.01 2.11
C CYS A 36 8.70 4.79 1.03
N GLY A 37 8.21 4.70 -0.21
CA GLY A 37 8.79 5.35 -1.37
C GLY A 37 10.15 4.80 -1.80
N GLY A 38 10.50 5.07 -3.05
CA GLY A 38 11.80 4.78 -3.62
C GLY A 38 11.98 3.30 -3.97
N ARG A 39 12.71 2.57 -3.11
CA ARG A 39 13.17 1.20 -3.43
C ARG A 39 12.27 0.15 -2.79
N ALA A 40 11.96 -0.90 -3.54
CA ALA A 40 11.21 -2.07 -3.07
C ALA A 40 12.06 -3.01 -2.19
N PRO A 41 11.44 -3.96 -1.47
CA PRO A 41 12.12 -5.07 -0.79
C PRO A 41 12.81 -6.00 -1.80
N GLY A 42 13.61 -6.95 -1.31
CA GLY A 42 14.40 -7.86 -2.14
C GLY A 42 13.59 -8.97 -2.82
N ILE A 43 12.51 -8.62 -3.52
CA ILE A 43 11.66 -9.54 -4.31
C ILE A 43 12.26 -9.88 -5.68
N GLY A 44 13.38 -9.24 -6.05
CA GLY A 44 14.00 -9.32 -7.37
C GLY A 44 13.35 -8.38 -8.39
N THR A 45 14.17 -7.67 -9.16
CA THR A 45 13.69 -6.63 -10.09
C THR A 45 12.75 -7.17 -11.17
N ALA A 46 12.93 -8.43 -11.60
CA ALA A 46 12.04 -9.07 -12.57
C ALA A 46 10.63 -9.33 -12.02
N SER A 47 10.46 -9.37 -10.71
CA SER A 47 9.16 -9.57 -10.04
C SER A 47 8.50 -8.24 -9.64
N TRP A 48 9.04 -7.11 -10.10
CA TRP A 48 8.47 -5.79 -9.81
C TRP A 48 7.06 -5.67 -10.42
N PRO A 49 6.00 -5.37 -9.63
CA PRO A 49 4.64 -5.29 -10.15
C PRO A 49 4.48 -4.26 -11.27
N ARG A 50 3.68 -4.58 -12.29
CA ARG A 50 3.40 -3.70 -13.44
C ARG A 50 1.90 -3.48 -13.58
N SER A 51 1.52 -2.28 -14.02
CA SER A 51 0.14 -1.93 -14.36
C SER A 51 -0.40 -2.88 -15.44
N PRO A 52 -1.60 -3.48 -15.25
CA PRO A 52 -2.26 -4.28 -16.29
C PRO A 52 -2.71 -3.44 -17.50
N VAL A 53 -2.88 -2.13 -17.34
CA VAL A 53 -3.33 -1.22 -18.40
C VAL A 53 -2.15 -0.73 -19.24
N THR A 54 -1.08 -0.28 -18.59
CA THR A 54 0.03 0.39 -19.28
C THR A 54 1.31 -0.43 -19.34
N GLY A 55 1.44 -1.49 -18.53
CA GLY A 55 2.65 -2.29 -18.43
C GLY A 55 3.81 -1.54 -17.75
N LEU A 56 3.62 -0.29 -17.35
CA LEU A 56 4.61 0.49 -16.61
C LEU A 56 4.80 -0.09 -15.20
N PRO A 57 6.02 -0.02 -14.63
CA PRO A 57 6.25 -0.50 -13.27
C PRO A 57 5.45 0.32 -12.26
N MET A 58 4.73 -0.36 -11.37
CA MET A 58 3.97 0.26 -10.29
C MET A 58 4.89 0.95 -9.29
N THR A 59 4.46 2.07 -8.72
CA THR A 59 5.21 2.78 -7.68
C THR A 59 5.23 1.95 -6.40
N HIS A 60 6.40 1.81 -5.76
CA HIS A 60 6.50 1.23 -4.42
C HIS A 60 5.99 2.24 -3.39
N ILE A 61 4.91 1.90 -2.71
CA ILE A 61 4.27 2.76 -1.73
C ILE A 61 4.91 2.56 -0.36
N ILE A 62 4.82 1.35 0.19
CA ILE A 62 5.32 1.06 1.53
C ILE A 62 5.74 -0.39 1.66
N THR A 63 6.77 -0.64 2.45
CA THR A 63 7.09 -1.95 3.00
C THR A 63 7.08 -1.86 4.51
N LEU A 64 6.28 -2.72 5.14
CA LEU A 64 5.99 -2.67 6.56
C LEU A 64 6.15 -4.06 7.19
N GLU A 65 7.02 -4.16 8.19
CA GLU A 65 7.09 -5.32 9.08
C GLU A 65 5.83 -5.39 9.94
N LEU A 66 5.20 -6.56 9.95
CA LEU A 66 3.99 -6.82 10.68
C LEU A 66 4.30 -7.30 12.11
N PRO A 67 3.63 -6.72 13.12
CA PRO A 67 3.54 -7.33 14.45
C PRO A 67 3.00 -8.76 14.35
N GLU A 68 3.38 -9.63 15.30
CA GLU A 68 3.05 -11.07 15.26
C GLU A 68 1.55 -11.33 15.06
N ASP A 69 0.69 -10.59 15.77
CA ASP A 69 -0.77 -10.71 15.68
C ASP A 69 -1.31 -10.46 14.26
N TYR A 70 -0.63 -9.65 13.44
CA TYR A 70 -1.03 -9.25 12.09
C TYR A 70 -0.46 -10.15 10.98
N ARG A 71 0.33 -11.19 11.31
CA ARG A 71 0.90 -12.14 10.32
C ARG A 71 -0.12 -13.17 9.87
N ARG A 72 -1.21 -12.71 9.25
CA ARG A 72 -2.44 -13.51 9.00
C ARG A 72 -2.31 -14.53 7.89
N LYS A 73 -1.32 -14.42 7.01
CA LYS A 73 -1.07 -15.39 5.93
C LYS A 73 0.00 -16.43 6.26
N GLY A 74 0.55 -16.41 7.47
CA GLY A 74 1.58 -17.35 7.93
C GLY A 74 2.61 -16.68 8.82
N ALA A 75 3.09 -17.38 9.85
CA ALA A 75 4.06 -16.82 10.81
C ALA A 75 5.43 -16.48 10.19
N ASP A 76 5.75 -17.11 9.06
CA ASP A 76 6.95 -16.88 8.24
C ASP A 76 6.83 -15.66 7.31
N LEU A 77 5.60 -15.14 7.13
CA LEU A 77 5.32 -13.94 6.34
C LEU A 77 5.29 -12.73 7.28
N VAL A 78 6.46 -12.12 7.44
CA VAL A 78 6.73 -11.14 8.51
C VAL A 78 6.47 -9.70 8.10
N ALA A 79 6.27 -9.44 6.81
CA ALA A 79 6.08 -8.08 6.28
C ALA A 79 5.17 -8.10 5.05
N VAL A 80 4.66 -6.92 4.68
CA VAL A 80 3.98 -6.67 3.41
C VAL A 80 4.65 -5.55 2.64
N ALA A 81 4.53 -5.56 1.31
CA ALA A 81 4.83 -4.43 0.44
C ALA A 81 3.63 -4.09 -0.45
N LEU A 82 3.28 -2.81 -0.49
CA LEU A 82 2.20 -2.28 -1.33
C LEU A 82 2.79 -1.51 -2.51
N PHE A 83 2.22 -1.74 -3.69
CA PHE A 83 2.51 -1.04 -4.93
C PHE A 83 1.23 -0.50 -5.54
N HIS A 84 1.33 0.58 -6.29
CA HIS A 84 0.19 1.27 -6.92
C HIS A 84 0.52 1.68 -8.35
N ALA A 85 -0.43 1.51 -9.25
CA ALA A 85 -0.51 2.20 -10.52
C ALA A 85 -1.80 3.03 -10.53
N ASP A 86 -1.67 4.34 -10.75
CA ASP A 86 -2.82 5.24 -10.90
C ASP A 86 -3.38 5.11 -12.33
N ASP A 87 -3.72 3.89 -12.73
CA ASP A 87 -3.97 3.50 -14.13
C ASP A 87 -5.43 3.56 -14.56
N HIS A 88 -6.33 3.91 -13.64
CA HIS A 88 -7.75 4.14 -13.94
C HIS A 88 -8.00 5.31 -14.92
N VAL A 89 -7.04 6.24 -15.04
CA VAL A 89 -7.05 7.37 -16.00
C VAL A 89 -6.16 7.14 -17.21
N ALA A 90 -5.48 6.00 -17.29
CA ALA A 90 -4.47 5.74 -18.30
C ALA A 90 -5.07 5.16 -19.59
N ASP A 91 -4.42 5.48 -20.72
CA ASP A 91 -4.70 4.80 -21.98
C ASP A 91 -4.10 3.38 -21.96
N ASP A 92 -4.92 2.40 -22.31
CA ASP A 92 -4.50 1.00 -22.49
C ASP A 92 -3.37 0.87 -23.54
N ILE A 93 -2.47 -0.09 -23.31
CA ILE A 93 -1.48 -0.51 -24.29
C ILE A 93 -1.81 -1.92 -24.75
N GLU A 94 -2.11 -2.03 -26.05
CA GLU A 94 -2.50 -3.28 -26.68
C GLU A 94 -1.54 -4.44 -26.35
N GLY A 95 -2.11 -5.53 -25.83
CA GLY A 95 -1.39 -6.75 -25.50
C GLY A 95 -0.77 -6.79 -24.10
N VAL A 96 -0.71 -5.67 -23.35
CA VAL A 96 -0.11 -5.67 -22.01
C VAL A 96 -0.87 -6.59 -21.05
N ALA A 97 -2.19 -6.44 -20.97
CA ALA A 97 -3.02 -7.23 -20.07
C ALA A 97 -2.90 -8.74 -20.37
N GLU A 98 -2.91 -9.10 -21.65
CA GLU A 98 -2.75 -10.48 -22.09
C GLU A 98 -1.37 -11.05 -21.73
N LEU A 99 -0.30 -10.28 -21.95
CA LEU A 99 1.06 -10.70 -21.60
C LEU A 99 1.22 -10.88 -20.09
N LEU A 100 0.68 -9.97 -19.27
CA LEU A 100 0.70 -10.08 -17.81
C LEU A 100 -0.15 -11.25 -17.30
N ALA A 101 -1.21 -11.61 -18.01
CA ALA A 101 -1.99 -12.83 -17.76
C ALA A 101 -1.25 -14.11 -18.21
N GLY A 102 -0.07 -14.00 -18.82
CA GLY A 102 0.78 -15.12 -19.21
C GLY A 102 0.55 -15.64 -20.64
N ALA A 103 -0.06 -14.83 -21.52
CA ALA A 103 -0.12 -15.18 -22.94
C ALA A 103 1.28 -15.25 -23.55
N GLU A 104 1.48 -16.22 -24.44
CA GLU A 104 2.72 -16.32 -25.21
C GLU A 104 2.85 -15.10 -26.15
N PRO A 105 3.96 -14.35 -26.11
CA PRO A 105 4.13 -13.18 -26.94
C PRO A 105 4.20 -13.57 -28.43
N THR A 106 3.57 -12.75 -29.28
CA THR A 106 3.79 -12.84 -30.73
C THR A 106 5.24 -12.50 -31.09
N ALA A 107 5.67 -12.85 -32.30
CA ALA A 107 7.03 -12.52 -32.76
C ALA A 107 7.31 -11.00 -32.79
N GLU A 108 6.28 -10.18 -33.00
CA GLU A 108 6.39 -8.72 -32.96
C GLU A 108 6.53 -8.21 -31.52
N GLN A 109 5.68 -8.68 -30.61
CA GLN A 109 5.76 -8.33 -29.18
C GLN A 109 7.08 -8.80 -28.55
N ALA A 110 7.59 -9.97 -28.92
CA ALA A 110 8.87 -10.48 -28.45
C ALA A 110 10.08 -9.70 -29.02
N ALA A 111 9.91 -8.97 -30.12
CA ALA A 111 10.93 -8.11 -30.70
C ALA A 111 10.90 -6.68 -30.11
N ASP A 112 9.78 -6.27 -29.50
CA ASP A 112 9.66 -5.03 -28.74
C ASP A 112 10.28 -5.21 -27.34
N PRO A 113 11.33 -4.44 -26.98
CA PRO A 113 11.99 -4.59 -25.68
C PRO A 113 11.06 -4.39 -24.48
N PHE A 114 10.12 -3.45 -24.58
CA PHE A 114 9.18 -3.13 -23.51
C PHE A 114 8.19 -4.26 -23.31
N LEU A 115 7.54 -4.73 -24.38
CA LEU A 115 6.58 -5.83 -24.30
C LEU A 115 7.24 -7.17 -23.95
N ALA A 116 8.49 -7.39 -24.39
CA ALA A 116 9.29 -8.53 -23.95
C ALA A 116 9.55 -8.50 -22.43
N GLU A 117 9.81 -7.33 -21.84
CA GLU A 117 9.99 -7.20 -20.39
C GLU A 117 8.66 -7.35 -19.61
N VAL A 118 7.56 -6.86 -20.17
CA VAL A 118 6.21 -7.12 -19.61
C VAL A 118 5.95 -8.63 -19.55
N ALA A 119 6.20 -9.36 -20.64
CA ALA A 119 6.05 -10.82 -20.68
C ALA A 119 7.00 -11.53 -19.70
N ALA A 120 8.25 -11.07 -19.59
CA ALA A 120 9.21 -11.61 -18.64
C ALA A 120 8.78 -11.38 -17.18
N THR A 121 8.14 -10.24 -16.89
CA THR A 121 7.59 -9.93 -15.57
C THR A 121 6.46 -10.90 -15.21
N ALA A 122 5.59 -11.24 -16.15
CA ALA A 122 4.53 -12.23 -15.94
C ALA A 122 5.11 -13.60 -15.54
N ALA A 123 6.17 -14.04 -16.23
CA ALA A 123 6.86 -15.30 -15.92
C ALA A 123 7.60 -15.26 -14.57
N ALA A 124 8.03 -14.08 -14.14
CA ALA A 124 8.71 -13.83 -12.86
C ALA A 124 7.78 -13.32 -11.76
N ARG A 125 6.45 -13.37 -11.95
CA ARG A 125 5.47 -12.83 -10.99
C ARG A 125 5.72 -13.40 -9.60
N HIS A 126 5.71 -12.53 -8.60
CA HIS A 126 5.97 -12.97 -7.23
C HIS A 126 4.85 -13.93 -6.77
N PRO A 127 5.19 -15.11 -6.20
CA PRO A 127 4.20 -16.14 -5.89
C PRO A 127 3.21 -15.74 -4.78
N ARG A 128 3.54 -14.70 -4.00
CA ARG A 128 2.70 -14.15 -2.92
C ARG A 128 2.15 -12.75 -3.22
N GLN A 129 2.16 -12.36 -4.50
CA GLN A 129 1.48 -11.14 -4.93
C GLN A 129 -0.03 -11.37 -5.03
N GLN A 130 -0.78 -10.52 -4.35
CA GLN A 130 -2.21 -10.33 -4.49
C GLN A 130 -2.45 -9.05 -5.27
N ASP A 131 -3.22 -9.14 -6.35
CA ASP A 131 -3.66 -7.96 -7.10
C ASP A 131 -4.92 -7.42 -6.42
N LEU A 132 -4.97 -6.10 -6.23
CA LEU A 132 -6.12 -5.39 -5.67
C LEU A 132 -6.57 -4.34 -6.68
N GLU A 133 -7.88 -4.10 -6.71
CA GLU A 133 -8.49 -3.07 -7.54
C GLU A 133 -9.40 -2.26 -6.64
N ASP A 134 -9.34 -0.94 -6.79
CA ASP A 134 -10.21 -0.03 -6.05
C ASP A 134 -11.54 0.23 -6.75
N MET A 135 -12.40 1.02 -6.13
CA MET A 135 -13.74 1.30 -6.66
C MET A 135 -13.75 2.12 -7.97
N ILE A 136 -12.66 2.80 -8.31
CA ILE A 136 -12.51 3.58 -9.55
C ILE A 136 -11.74 2.81 -10.64
N GLY A 137 -11.28 1.59 -10.35
CA GLY A 137 -10.56 0.71 -11.27
C GLY A 137 -9.04 0.88 -11.25
N GLY A 138 -8.47 1.54 -10.24
CA GLY A 138 -7.03 1.70 -10.07
C GLY A 138 -6.38 0.45 -9.49
N THR A 139 -5.26 0.03 -10.10
CA THR A 139 -4.63 -1.25 -9.77
C THR A 139 -3.56 -1.11 -8.70
N HIS A 140 -3.56 -2.06 -7.76
CA HIS A 140 -2.56 -2.18 -6.71
C HIS A 140 -2.02 -3.61 -6.64
N ALA A 141 -0.84 -3.76 -6.06
CA ALA A 141 -0.28 -5.07 -5.75
C ALA A 141 0.18 -5.10 -4.29
N LEU A 142 -0.34 -6.05 -3.52
CA LEU A 142 0.11 -6.36 -2.17
C LEU A 142 0.94 -7.64 -2.19
N ILE A 143 2.17 -7.57 -1.71
CA ILE A 143 3.08 -8.71 -1.65
C ILE A 143 3.36 -9.06 -0.20
N TRP A 144 3.11 -10.32 0.18
CA TRP A 144 3.54 -10.85 1.46
C TRP A 144 5.00 -11.33 1.39
N LEU A 145 5.80 -10.91 2.37
CA LEU A 145 7.25 -11.08 2.39
C LEU A 145 7.68 -12.01 3.51
N THR A 146 8.59 -12.91 3.19
CA THR A 146 9.40 -13.63 4.17
C THR A 146 10.40 -12.72 4.86
N ALA A 147 10.97 -13.19 5.97
CA ALA A 147 12.05 -12.48 6.66
C ALA A 147 13.29 -12.29 5.76
N GLU A 148 13.55 -13.22 4.85
CA GLU A 148 14.67 -13.12 3.89
C GLU A 148 14.42 -12.02 2.86
N GLU A 149 13.24 -11.98 2.22
CA GLU A 149 12.87 -10.95 1.24
C GLU A 149 12.83 -9.55 1.87
N PHE A 150 12.37 -9.45 3.12
CA PHE A 150 12.34 -8.17 3.86
C PHE A 150 13.74 -7.69 4.26
N ALA A 151 14.63 -8.59 4.66
CA ALA A 151 15.99 -8.24 5.09
C ALA A 151 16.99 -8.11 3.93
N ALA A 152 16.65 -8.59 2.74
CA ALA A 152 17.48 -8.50 1.55
C ALA A 152 17.72 -7.05 1.12
N PRO A 153 18.79 -6.77 0.35
CA PRO A 153 19.05 -5.44 -0.18
C PRO A 153 17.86 -4.90 -0.96
N ARG A 154 17.47 -3.65 -0.64
CA ARG A 154 16.40 -2.95 -1.34
C ARG A 154 16.76 -2.77 -2.83
N ILE A 155 15.79 -2.95 -3.69
CA ILE A 155 15.96 -2.91 -5.16
C ILE A 155 15.29 -1.68 -5.75
N GLY A 156 15.87 -1.13 -6.81
CA GLY A 156 15.21 -0.11 -7.62
C GLY A 156 14.20 -0.72 -8.60
N PRO A 157 13.34 0.13 -9.21
CA PRO A 157 12.50 -0.30 -10.32
C PRO A 157 13.35 -0.86 -11.47
N PRO A 158 12.74 -1.63 -12.38
CA PRO A 158 13.40 -2.05 -13.61
C PRO A 158 13.98 -0.86 -14.38
N ALA A 159 14.95 -1.12 -15.25
CA ALA A 159 15.53 -0.08 -16.09
C ALA A 159 14.46 0.55 -16.98
N ASP A 160 14.52 1.87 -17.16
CA ASP A 160 13.62 2.57 -18.06
C ASP A 160 13.95 2.23 -19.52
N ILE A 161 13.10 1.40 -20.12
CA ILE A 161 13.20 0.94 -21.50
C ILE A 161 11.97 1.35 -22.31
N ARG A 162 11.28 2.41 -21.88
CA ARG A 162 10.05 2.88 -22.54
C ARG A 162 10.30 3.16 -24.02
N PRO A 163 9.37 2.75 -24.91
CA PRO A 163 9.40 3.16 -26.30
C PRO A 163 9.30 4.69 -26.42
N ASP A 164 9.92 5.24 -27.47
CA ASP A 164 9.83 6.68 -27.75
C ASP A 164 8.36 7.12 -27.87
N GLY A 165 7.98 8.16 -27.13
CA GLY A 165 6.60 8.69 -27.07
C GLY A 165 5.71 8.07 -25.99
N LEU A 166 6.16 6.97 -25.35
CA LEU A 166 5.53 6.43 -24.15
C LEU A 166 6.12 7.14 -22.92
N GLY A 167 5.61 8.33 -22.57
CA GLY A 167 6.17 9.10 -21.45
C GLY A 167 5.39 10.35 -21.03
N ASP A 168 4.19 10.57 -21.56
CA ASP A 168 3.32 11.60 -21.00
C ASP A 168 2.69 11.06 -19.71
N LYS A 169 3.25 11.49 -18.57
CA LYS A 169 2.77 11.13 -17.23
C LYS A 169 1.28 11.37 -17.03
N TYR A 170 0.66 12.30 -17.77
CA TYR A 170 -0.76 12.62 -17.64
C TYR A 170 -1.68 11.70 -18.47
N SER A 171 -1.15 10.96 -19.44
CA SER A 171 -1.91 9.99 -20.27
C SER A 171 -1.70 8.54 -19.81
N ARG A 172 -0.70 8.29 -18.95
CA ARG A 172 -0.28 6.93 -18.56
C ARG A 172 -0.36 6.64 -17.06
N GLY A 173 -0.87 7.57 -16.26
CA GLY A 173 -1.00 7.41 -14.81
C GLY A 173 0.35 7.42 -14.07
N GLN A 174 0.28 7.23 -12.76
CA GLN A 174 1.43 7.22 -11.87
C GLN A 174 2.25 5.93 -12.06
N ASN A 175 3.58 6.06 -12.19
CA ASN A 175 4.48 4.92 -12.35
C ASN A 175 5.86 5.14 -11.70
N ALA A 176 6.58 4.05 -11.43
CA ALA A 176 7.85 4.12 -10.71
C ALA A 176 8.97 4.86 -11.45
N TRP A 177 8.91 4.97 -12.78
CA TRP A 177 9.95 5.67 -13.53
C TRP A 177 9.84 7.19 -13.40
N ASP A 178 8.62 7.72 -13.26
CA ASP A 178 8.38 9.16 -13.22
C ASP A 178 8.04 9.69 -11.81
N ASP A 179 7.41 8.86 -10.98
CA ASP A 179 6.69 9.31 -9.79
C ASP A 179 7.19 8.65 -8.49
N SER A 180 8.37 8.01 -8.52
CA SER A 180 8.99 7.45 -7.32
C SER A 180 9.24 8.53 -6.27
N ALA A 181 8.54 8.44 -5.14
CA ALA A 181 8.79 9.31 -4.00
C ALA A 181 10.17 9.02 -3.35
N PRO A 182 10.78 10.00 -2.65
CA PRO A 182 11.95 9.75 -1.84
C PRO A 182 11.68 8.70 -0.75
N GLU A 183 12.66 7.84 -0.51
CA GLU A 183 12.60 6.83 0.55
C GLU A 183 12.54 7.51 1.93
N THR A 184 11.56 7.13 2.74
CA THR A 184 11.40 7.61 4.12
C THR A 184 11.26 6.42 5.07
N THR A 185 11.89 6.48 6.24
CA THR A 185 11.79 5.41 7.24
C THR A 185 10.41 5.41 7.89
N VAL A 186 9.84 4.22 8.04
CA VAL A 186 8.57 3.99 8.71
C VAL A 186 8.83 3.45 10.11
N TRP A 187 8.18 4.07 11.08
CA TRP A 187 8.17 3.71 12.48
C TRP A 187 6.79 3.21 12.88
N ILE A 188 6.73 2.33 13.89
CA ILE A 188 5.49 1.80 14.44
C ILE A 188 5.49 1.95 15.96
N GLY A 189 4.38 2.44 16.52
CA GLY A 189 4.13 2.56 17.96
C GLY A 189 2.81 1.91 18.34
N GLU A 190 2.68 1.42 19.57
CA GLU A 190 1.41 0.84 20.06
C GLU A 190 0.39 1.94 20.32
N ARG A 191 -0.81 1.81 19.76
CA ARG A 191 -1.95 2.69 20.05
C ARG A 191 -2.69 2.16 21.28
N THR A 192 -2.57 2.86 22.40
CA THR A 192 -3.22 2.46 23.67
C THR A 192 -4.53 3.19 23.88
N GLY A 193 -5.53 2.50 24.44
CA GLY A 193 -6.80 3.11 24.82
C GLY A 193 -7.83 3.22 23.69
N ASP A 194 -7.52 2.68 22.51
CA ASP A 194 -8.46 2.64 21.38
C ASP A 194 -9.64 1.70 21.70
N PRO A 195 -10.89 2.19 21.70
CA PRO A 195 -12.07 1.41 22.08
C PRO A 195 -12.35 0.25 21.11
N ASN A 196 -11.82 0.31 19.89
CA ASN A 196 -12.05 -0.65 18.82
C ASN A 196 -10.94 -1.68 18.66
N THR A 197 -9.96 -1.72 19.58
CA THR A 197 -8.85 -2.69 19.51
C THR A 197 -9.38 -4.12 19.47
N GLY A 198 -9.10 -4.84 18.38
CA GLY A 198 -9.51 -6.24 18.20
C GLY A 198 -10.97 -6.43 17.77
N ILE A 199 -11.67 -5.35 17.41
CA ILE A 199 -13.04 -5.37 16.90
C ILE A 199 -12.99 -5.10 15.39
N ALA A 200 -13.83 -5.81 14.64
CA ALA A 200 -13.94 -5.58 13.20
C ALA A 200 -14.64 -4.24 12.94
N PRO A 201 -14.13 -3.38 12.04
CA PRO A 201 -14.81 -2.16 11.63
C PRO A 201 -16.24 -2.40 11.14
N ALA A 202 -17.18 -1.56 11.58
CA ALA A 202 -18.58 -1.61 11.17
C ALA A 202 -19.30 -0.26 11.37
N GLU A 203 -20.16 0.15 10.42
CA GLU A 203 -20.93 1.41 10.49
C GLU A 203 -22.14 1.34 11.42
N ASP A 204 -22.71 0.15 11.64
CA ASP A 204 -23.92 -0.02 12.46
C ASP A 204 -23.62 -0.45 13.91
N GLY A 205 -22.35 -0.33 14.31
CA GLY A 205 -21.85 -0.79 15.60
C GLY A 205 -21.88 -2.31 15.78
N ALA A 206 -21.97 -3.08 14.69
CA ALA A 206 -21.88 -4.54 14.76
C ALA A 206 -20.64 -4.99 15.55
N GLY A 207 -20.80 -6.04 16.35
CA GLY A 207 -19.72 -6.56 17.20
C GLY A 207 -19.31 -5.64 18.35
N GLY A 208 -19.99 -4.51 18.57
CA GLY A 208 -19.62 -3.51 19.58
C GLY A 208 -18.59 -2.48 19.10
N TYR A 209 -18.39 -2.36 17.78
CA TYR A 209 -17.55 -1.33 17.20
C TYR A 209 -18.16 0.06 17.45
N VAL A 210 -17.31 1.04 17.76
CA VAL A 210 -17.69 2.44 17.98
C VAL A 210 -17.22 3.22 16.75
N GLU A 211 -18.15 3.52 15.84
CA GLU A 211 -17.87 4.25 14.62
C GLU A 211 -17.30 5.65 14.91
N ALA A 212 -16.34 6.09 14.10
CA ALA A 212 -15.78 7.43 14.21
C ALA A 212 -16.88 8.49 14.05
N TRP A 213 -16.90 9.48 14.95
CA TRP A 213 -17.85 10.59 14.94
C TRP A 213 -19.32 10.19 15.18
N SER A 214 -19.58 8.98 15.68
CA SER A 214 -20.94 8.47 15.91
C SER A 214 -21.56 8.90 17.25
N SER A 215 -20.83 9.67 18.08
CA SER A 215 -21.21 10.02 19.45
C SER A 215 -20.78 11.45 19.78
N ASP A 216 -21.61 12.17 20.54
CA ASP A 216 -21.30 13.49 21.10
C ASP A 216 -20.53 13.38 22.44
N ASP A 217 -19.83 12.26 22.67
CA ASP A 217 -19.06 12.03 23.91
C ASP A 217 -17.71 12.74 23.78
N GLU A 218 -17.44 13.69 24.67
CA GLU A 218 -16.25 14.54 24.58
C GLU A 218 -14.93 13.75 24.66
N GLU A 219 -14.89 12.61 25.35
CA GLU A 219 -13.69 11.77 25.42
C GLU A 219 -13.47 11.01 24.10
N LEU A 220 -14.54 10.50 23.49
CA LEU A 220 -14.47 9.86 22.18
C LEU A 220 -14.13 10.86 21.07
N GLU A 221 -14.72 12.06 21.07
CA GLU A 221 -14.39 13.11 20.10
C GLU A 221 -12.91 13.52 20.18
N ALA A 222 -12.37 13.67 21.40
CA ALA A 222 -10.96 13.95 21.62
C ALA A 222 -10.08 12.81 21.09
N PHE A 223 -10.48 11.56 21.33
CA PHE A 223 -9.77 10.39 20.81
C PHE A 223 -9.78 10.35 19.28
N TRP A 224 -10.94 10.49 18.62
CA TRP A 224 -11.03 10.48 17.15
C TRP A 224 -10.24 11.61 16.51
N SER A 225 -10.26 12.79 17.11
CA SER A 225 -9.43 13.92 16.67
C SER A 225 -7.94 13.62 16.79
N SER A 226 -7.53 12.77 17.74
CA SER A 226 -6.13 12.37 17.91
C SER A 226 -5.66 11.30 16.93
N VAL A 227 -6.57 10.48 16.37
CA VAL A 227 -6.24 9.40 15.42
C VAL A 227 -6.57 9.72 13.97
N GLY A 228 -7.31 10.80 13.70
CA GLY A 228 -7.64 11.24 12.35
C GLY A 228 -6.40 11.60 11.52
N GLY A 229 -6.31 11.05 10.31
CA GLY A 229 -5.20 11.34 9.38
C GLY A 229 -3.90 10.57 9.69
N ILE A 230 -3.97 9.53 10.52
CA ILE A 230 -2.83 8.70 10.93
C ILE A 230 -2.98 7.30 10.31
N SER A 231 -1.96 6.87 9.55
CA SER A 231 -1.90 5.50 9.04
C SER A 231 -1.63 4.51 10.17
N HIS A 232 -2.30 3.36 10.17
CA HIS A 232 -2.33 2.48 11.34
C HIS A 232 -2.69 1.02 11.02
N LEU A 233 -2.47 0.13 11.99
CA LEU A 233 -2.92 -1.26 11.99
C LEU A 233 -3.98 -1.46 13.06
N GLY A 234 -5.18 -1.87 12.66
CA GLY A 234 -6.36 -2.16 13.48
C GLY A 234 -6.80 -1.04 14.42
N GLY A 235 -7.81 -1.33 15.25
CA GLY A 235 -8.42 -0.31 16.11
C GLY A 235 -9.44 0.52 15.32
N THR A 236 -9.57 1.79 15.69
CA THR A 236 -10.50 2.72 15.07
C THR A 236 -9.98 3.17 13.72
N VAL A 237 -10.71 2.78 12.67
CA VAL A 237 -10.55 3.28 11.30
C VAL A 237 -11.18 4.66 11.15
N MET A 238 -10.58 5.52 10.32
CA MET A 238 -11.01 6.91 10.11
C MET A 238 -11.36 7.13 8.63
N PRO A 239 -12.37 6.39 8.12
CA PRO A 239 -12.59 6.34 6.69
C PRO A 239 -13.14 7.68 6.16
N CYS A 240 -12.72 8.10 4.98
CA CYS A 240 -13.37 9.21 4.25
C CYS A 240 -14.66 8.76 3.54
N GLN A 241 -14.90 7.46 3.49
CA GLN A 241 -16.02 6.82 2.82
C GLN A 241 -16.71 5.79 3.72
N GLY A 242 -17.71 5.09 3.19
CA GLY A 242 -18.31 3.98 3.91
C GLY A 242 -17.38 2.77 4.02
N LEU A 243 -17.62 1.90 4.99
CA LEU A 243 -16.78 0.72 5.21
C LEU A 243 -17.15 -0.42 4.25
N PRO A 244 -16.18 -1.03 3.54
CA PRO A 244 -16.44 -2.20 2.72
C PRO A 244 -16.88 -3.40 3.58
N GLU A 245 -17.75 -4.24 3.03
CA GLU A 245 -18.13 -5.48 3.71
C GLU A 245 -16.93 -6.44 3.82
N GLY A 246 -16.82 -7.13 4.96
CA GLY A 246 -15.83 -8.19 5.16
C GLY A 246 -14.49 -7.75 5.76
N LEU A 247 -14.40 -6.52 6.27
CA LEU A 247 -13.31 -6.12 7.16
C LEU A 247 -13.31 -6.96 8.44
N THR A 248 -12.12 -7.22 8.93
CA THR A 248 -11.80 -7.94 10.16
C THR A 248 -11.05 -6.98 11.10
N PRO A 249 -10.67 -7.39 12.32
CA PRO A 249 -9.83 -6.55 13.18
C PRO A 249 -8.41 -6.27 12.65
N TYR A 250 -8.01 -6.89 11.52
CA TYR A 250 -6.64 -6.84 10.97
C TYR A 250 -6.49 -5.84 9.81
N VAL A 251 -7.26 -4.76 9.83
CA VAL A 251 -7.14 -3.68 8.83
C VAL A 251 -5.80 -2.97 8.93
N PHE A 252 -5.24 -2.66 7.78
CA PHE A 252 -4.17 -1.69 7.57
C PHE A 252 -4.77 -0.49 6.85
N GLU A 253 -4.89 0.63 7.55
CA GLU A 253 -5.34 1.89 6.97
C GLU A 253 -4.14 2.77 6.61
N LEU A 254 -4.08 3.23 5.37
CA LEU A 254 -2.96 3.99 4.82
C LEU A 254 -3.44 5.30 4.22
N GLU A 255 -2.86 6.39 4.69
CA GLU A 255 -3.24 7.75 4.31
C GLU A 255 -2.67 8.18 2.96
N ASP A 256 -3.41 9.05 2.28
CA ASP A 256 -2.96 9.73 1.06
C ASP A 256 -1.59 10.41 1.25
N GLY A 257 -0.72 10.26 0.26
CA GLY A 257 0.62 10.84 0.18
C GLY A 257 1.73 9.98 0.79
N VAL A 258 1.43 8.90 1.53
CA VAL A 258 2.47 8.00 2.06
C VAL A 258 3.19 7.33 0.89
N GLY A 259 4.52 7.43 0.82
CA GLY A 259 5.30 6.83 -0.28
C GLY A 259 4.97 7.36 -1.67
N GLY A 260 4.31 8.53 -1.77
CA GLY A 260 3.81 9.06 -3.03
C GLY A 260 2.45 8.48 -3.46
N PHE A 261 1.76 7.76 -2.59
CA PHE A 261 0.43 7.20 -2.87
C PHE A 261 -0.56 8.34 -3.14
N ASN A 262 -1.18 8.33 -4.32
CA ASN A 262 -2.16 9.35 -4.70
C ASN A 262 -3.56 8.76 -4.66
N LEU A 263 -4.32 9.13 -3.64
CA LEU A 263 -5.73 8.77 -3.46
C LEU A 263 -6.65 9.96 -3.74
N GLY A 264 -6.12 11.09 -4.26
CA GLY A 264 -6.88 12.34 -4.41
C GLY A 264 -7.33 12.98 -3.07
N GLY A 265 -7.09 12.31 -1.94
CA GLY A 265 -7.60 12.61 -0.60
C GLY A 265 -8.01 11.31 0.10
N GLY A 266 -8.12 11.33 1.44
CA GLY A 266 -8.57 10.18 2.22
C GLY A 266 -7.52 9.10 2.49
N ASN A 267 -7.98 7.85 2.56
CA ASN A 267 -7.17 6.69 2.96
C ASN A 267 -7.65 5.39 2.29
N ALA A 268 -6.70 4.46 2.18
CA ALA A 268 -6.93 3.09 1.76
C ALA A 268 -7.12 2.18 2.96
N GLN A 269 -8.05 1.25 2.85
CA GLN A 269 -8.35 0.22 3.85
C GLN A 269 -8.00 -1.14 3.27
N ILE A 270 -6.99 -1.79 3.84
CA ILE A 270 -6.47 -3.08 3.36
C ILE A 270 -6.62 -4.10 4.50
N ASP A 271 -7.51 -5.07 4.34
CA ASP A 271 -7.64 -6.12 5.35
C ASP A 271 -6.61 -7.22 5.15
N LEU A 272 -5.71 -7.38 6.13
CA LEU A 272 -4.61 -8.33 6.05
C LEU A 272 -5.05 -9.79 6.23
N GLU A 273 -6.26 -10.05 6.73
CA GLU A 273 -6.82 -11.39 6.91
C GLU A 273 -7.73 -11.81 5.75
N SER A 274 -8.78 -11.06 5.48
CA SER A 274 -9.79 -11.35 4.46
C SER A 274 -9.29 -10.99 3.06
N GLY A 275 -8.39 -10.02 2.94
CA GLY A 275 -7.92 -9.49 1.66
C GLY A 275 -8.87 -8.47 1.03
N VAL A 276 -9.88 -8.01 1.77
CA VAL A 276 -10.74 -6.88 1.35
C VAL A 276 -9.88 -5.64 1.18
N PHE A 277 -10.18 -4.86 0.14
CA PHE A 277 -9.49 -3.63 -0.19
C PHE A 277 -10.51 -2.60 -0.69
N ASP A 278 -10.39 -1.37 -0.21
CA ASP A 278 -11.17 -0.24 -0.68
C ASP A 278 -10.40 1.08 -0.42
N TRP A 279 -10.71 2.12 -1.18
CA TRP A 279 -10.31 3.50 -0.89
C TRP A 279 -11.22 4.48 -1.63
N ALA A 280 -11.48 5.64 -1.04
CA ALA A 280 -11.96 6.82 -1.79
C ALA A 280 -11.68 8.12 -1.03
N GLN A 281 -11.83 9.19 -1.80
CA GLN A 281 -11.87 10.59 -1.37
C GLN A 281 -13.28 11.03 -0.94
#